data_AF-A0A935LCB8-F1
#
_entry.id   AF-A0A935LCB8-F1
#
_cell.length_a   1.000
_cell.length_b   1.000
_cell.length_c   1.000
_cell.angle_alpha   90.00
_cell.angle_beta   90.00
_cell.angle_gamma   90.00
#
_symmetry.space_group_name_H-M   'P 1'
#
loop_
_entity.id
_entity.type
_entity.pdbx_description
1 polymer ?
#
loop_
_entity_poly.entity_id
_entity_poly.type
_entity_poly.pdbx_seq_one_letter_code
_entity_poly.pdbx_strand_id
1 'polypeptide(L)'
;MKEKEIYGGLVRLHVLHHASREPVFGQGIMDELAHHGYALGPGTMYPILHGLERGGHLKSAVEKVGKRNRRTYVATAAGRRALRQAKGRVWELFRELFEDELSRAPGNGPAPVGKSKIHREERR
;
A
#
# COMPACT_ATOMS: atom_id res chain seq x y z
N MET A 1 -13.96 4.08 17.64
CA MET A 1 -12.94 3.04 17.93
C MET A 1 -13.10 1.81 17.04
N LYS A 2 -14.31 1.26 16.87
CA LYS A 2 -14.57 0.00 16.14
C LYS A 2 -14.13 -0.03 14.66
N GLU A 3 -14.32 1.06 13.92
CA GLU A 3 -13.94 1.11 12.49
C GLU A 3 -12.42 1.12 12.25
N LYS A 4 -11.64 1.73 13.17
CA LYS A 4 -10.18 1.80 13.05
C LYS A 4 -9.52 0.42 13.11
N GLU A 5 -10.12 -0.53 13.83
CA GLU A 5 -9.63 -1.90 13.91
C GLU A 5 -9.83 -2.65 12.59
N ILE A 6 -11.00 -2.50 11.97
CA ILE A 6 -11.35 -3.13 10.69
C ILE A 6 -10.42 -2.60 9.58
N TYR A 7 -10.30 -1.28 9.45
CA TYR A 7 -9.49 -0.66 8.39
C TYR A 7 -7.98 -0.73 8.65
N GLY A 8 -7.55 -1.02 9.88
CA GLY A 8 -6.15 -1.10 10.23
C GLY A 8 -5.37 -2.15 9.42
N GLY A 9 -6.02 -3.25 9.03
CA GLY A 9 -5.43 -4.24 8.13
C GLY A 9 -5.18 -3.68 6.73
N LEU A 10 -6.18 -3.01 6.15
CA LEU A 10 -6.10 -2.41 4.82
C LEU A 10 -5.02 -1.32 4.74
N VAL A 11 -4.93 -0.47 5.77
CA VAL A 11 -3.90 0.57 5.87
C VAL A 11 -2.49 -0.04 5.89
N ARG A 12 -2.28 -1.13 6.64
CA ARG A 12 -0.98 -1.84 6.66
C ARG A 12 -0.62 -2.41 5.29
N LEU A 13 -1.60 -2.93 4.55
CA LEU A 13 -1.38 -3.44 3.19
C LEU A 13 -1.04 -2.32 2.22
N HIS A 14 -1.70 -1.16 2.32
CA HIS A 14 -1.32 0.04 1.55
C HIS A 14 0.13 0.43 1.84
N VAL A 15 0.51 0.59 3.12
CA VAL A 15 1.89 0.91 3.50
C VAL A 15 2.89 -0.06 2.88
N LEU A 16 2.63 -1.38 2.99
CA LEU A 16 3.52 -2.40 2.42
C LEU A 16 3.56 -2.35 0.90
N HIS A 17 2.44 -2.02 0.24
CA HIS A 17 2.38 -1.85 -1.21
C HIS A 17 3.37 -0.77 -1.68
N HIS A 18 3.28 0.43 -1.12
CA HIS A 18 4.13 1.56 -1.51
C HIS A 18 5.59 1.34 -1.09
N ALA A 19 5.82 0.93 0.15
CA ALA A 19 7.17 0.66 0.66
C ALA A 19 7.90 -0.48 -0.07
N SER A 20 7.18 -1.33 -0.80
CA SER A 20 7.78 -2.40 -1.63
C SER A 20 8.27 -1.90 -2.99
N ARG A 21 7.84 -0.71 -3.43
CA ARG A 21 8.17 -0.12 -4.72
C ARG A 21 9.28 0.91 -4.57
N GLU A 22 9.16 1.79 -3.57
CA GLU A 22 10.11 2.86 -3.31
C GLU A 22 10.12 3.26 -1.82
N PRO A 23 11.14 4.00 -1.34
CA PRO A 23 11.14 4.55 0.01
C PRO A 23 9.97 5.49 0.25
N VAL A 24 9.26 5.30 1.36
CA VAL A 24 8.09 6.13 1.75
C VAL A 24 8.36 6.88 3.04
N PHE A 25 7.72 8.03 3.24
CA PHE A 25 7.72 8.75 4.51
C PHE A 25 6.28 8.89 5.02
N GLY A 26 6.13 9.00 6.34
CA GLY A 26 4.81 8.91 6.99
C GLY A 26 3.80 9.93 6.47
N GLN A 27 4.23 11.16 6.17
CA GLN A 27 3.35 12.18 5.62
C GLN A 27 2.83 11.80 4.22
N GLY A 28 3.69 11.30 3.32
CA GLY A 28 3.26 10.92 1.97
C GLY A 28 2.20 9.82 1.98
N ILE A 29 2.33 8.84 2.88
CA ILE A 29 1.31 7.80 3.05
C ILE A 29 0.00 8.37 3.63
N MET A 30 0.06 9.32 4.57
CA MET A 30 -1.16 9.96 5.08
C MET A 30 -1.87 10.74 3.98
N ASP A 31 -1.12 11.47 3.15
CA ASP A 31 -1.67 12.25 2.03
C ASP A 31 -2.30 11.33 0.98
N GLU A 32 -1.63 10.22 0.64
CA GLU A 32 -2.17 9.19 -0.26
C GLU A 32 -3.46 8.56 0.27
N LEU A 33 -3.47 8.14 1.54
CA LEU A 33 -4.63 7.53 2.16
C LEU A 33 -5.80 8.51 2.31
N ALA A 34 -5.54 9.81 2.49
CA ALA A 34 -6.57 10.85 2.46
C ALA A 34 -7.29 10.91 1.10
N HIS A 35 -6.56 10.76 -0.02
CA HIS A 35 -7.19 10.65 -1.35
C HIS A 35 -8.08 9.41 -1.50
N HIS A 36 -7.85 8.37 -0.70
CA HIS A 36 -8.66 7.15 -0.65
C HIS A 36 -9.75 7.19 0.44
N GLY A 37 -10.00 8.36 1.04
CA GLY A 37 -11.07 8.56 2.04
C GLY A 37 -10.68 8.21 3.47
N TYR A 38 -9.41 7.89 3.75
CA TYR A 38 -8.94 7.61 5.11
C TYR A 38 -8.39 8.88 5.78
N ALA A 39 -9.10 9.42 6.77
CA ALA A 39 -8.62 10.53 7.59
C ALA A 39 -7.69 10.04 8.72
N LEU A 40 -6.41 9.78 8.40
CA LEU A 40 -5.42 9.32 9.37
C LEU A 40 -4.50 10.45 9.82
N GLY A 41 -4.47 10.71 11.12
CA GLY A 41 -3.50 11.61 11.73
C GLY A 41 -2.17 10.92 12.10
N PRO A 42 -1.14 11.70 12.46
CA PRO A 42 0.16 11.19 12.92
C PRO A 42 0.04 10.17 14.05
N GLY A 43 -0.87 10.40 15.00
CA GLY A 43 -1.11 9.52 16.15
C GLY A 43 -1.68 8.13 15.78
N THR A 44 -2.07 7.91 14.52
CA THR A 44 -2.44 6.57 14.00
C THR A 44 -1.40 6.04 13.03
N MET A 45 -0.88 6.89 12.15
CA MET A 45 0.09 6.48 11.14
C MET A 45 1.41 5.97 11.73
N TYR A 46 2.01 6.73 12.65
CA TYR A 46 3.31 6.36 13.20
C TYR A 46 3.27 5.08 14.04
N PRO A 47 2.24 4.82 14.87
CA PRO A 47 2.08 3.51 15.49
C PRO A 47 1.99 2.35 14.48
N ILE A 48 1.34 2.53 13.32
CA ILE A 48 1.28 1.52 12.27
C ILE A 48 2.66 1.27 11.65
N LEU A 49 3.38 2.34 11.29
CA LEU A 49 4.73 2.24 10.72
C LEU A 49 5.70 1.56 11.69
N HIS A 50 5.70 1.99 12.95
CA HIS A 50 6.53 1.38 13.99
C HIS A 50 6.13 -0.06 14.28
N GLY A 51 4.83 -0.40 14.22
CA GLY A 51 4.36 -1.78 14.34
C GLY A 51 4.91 -2.68 13.23
N LEU A 52 4.84 -2.22 11.98
CA LEU A 52 5.37 -2.96 10.83
C LEU A 52 6.90 -3.08 10.86
N GLU A 53 7.59 -2.04 11.34
CA GLU A 53 9.05 -2.07 11.54
C GLU A 53 9.45 -3.06 12.65
N ARG A 54 8.80 -3.00 13.82
CA ARG A 54 9.03 -3.95 14.92
C ARG A 54 8.72 -5.39 14.50
N GLY A 55 7.71 -5.59 13.65
CA GLY A 55 7.39 -6.89 13.05
C GLY A 55 8.36 -7.33 11.95
N GLY A 56 9.40 -6.54 11.65
CA GLY A 56 10.40 -6.86 10.63
C GLY A 56 9.90 -6.75 9.18
N HIS A 57 8.72 -6.17 8.95
CA HIS A 57 8.17 -5.98 7.61
C HIS A 57 8.68 -4.72 6.93
N LEU A 58 9.02 -3.70 7.71
CA LEU A 58 9.69 -2.49 7.25
C LEU A 58 11.07 -2.36 7.89
N LYS A 59 11.95 -1.62 7.22
CA LYS A 59 13.15 -1.03 7.79
C LYS A 59 13.07 0.48 7.59
N SER A 60 13.55 1.26 8.55
CA SER A 60 13.65 2.71 8.39
C SER A 60 15.09 3.20 8.23
N ALA A 61 15.23 4.36 7.61
CA ALA A 61 16.45 5.14 7.55
C ALA A 61 16.14 6.60 7.88
N VAL A 62 17.12 7.34 8.39
CA VAL A 62 17.00 8.79 8.56
C VAL A 62 17.83 9.46 7.48
N GLU A 63 17.16 10.26 6.66
CA GLU A 63 17.77 11.04 5.60
C GLU A 63 17.75 12.51 5.96
N LYS A 64 18.86 13.20 5.69
CA LYS A 64 18.97 14.64 5.91
C LYS A 64 18.53 15.36 4.63
N VAL A 65 17.37 16.00 4.68
CA VAL A 65 16.82 16.79 3.57
C VAL A 65 16.94 18.27 3.96
N GLY A 66 18.02 18.90 3.51
CA GLY A 66 18.38 20.27 3.90
C GLY A 66 18.67 20.36 5.41
N LYS A 67 17.88 21.16 6.13
CA LYS A 67 17.99 21.33 7.60
C LYS A 67 17.11 20.35 8.39
N ARG A 68 16.29 19.53 7.74
CA ARG A 68 15.33 18.65 8.42
C ARG A 68 15.74 17.18 8.25
N ASN A 69 15.59 16.43 9.33
CA ASN A 69 15.70 14.97 9.28
C ASN A 69 14.35 14.39 8.87
N ARG A 70 14.35 13.50 7.87
CA ARG A 70 13.17 12.77 7.41
C ARG A 70 13.41 11.29 7.60
N ARG A 71 12.47 10.61 8.27
CA ARG A 71 12.51 9.14 8.36
C ARG A 71 11.81 8.56 7.14
N THR A 72 12.53 7.72 6.40
CA THR A 72 12.01 6.93 5.28
C THR A 72 11.86 5.48 5.70
N TYR A 73 10.95 4.75 5.06
CA TYR A 73 10.65 3.34 5.30
C TYR A 73 10.68 2.58 3.98
N VAL A 74 11.27 1.39 4.01
CA VAL A 74 11.33 0.47 2.87
C VAL A 74 10.90 -0.92 3.33
N ALA A 75 10.16 -1.65 2.51
CA ALA A 75 9.79 -3.02 2.81
C ALA A 75 11.04 -3.92 2.87
N THR A 76 11.08 -4.81 3.86
CA THR A 76 12.08 -5.88 3.93
C THR A 76 11.71 -7.03 2.99
N ALA A 77 12.57 -8.04 2.88
CA ALA A 77 12.21 -9.28 2.19
C ALA A 77 11.01 -9.98 2.86
N ALA A 78 10.91 -9.91 4.19
CA ALA A 78 9.76 -10.43 4.93
C ALA A 78 8.48 -9.61 4.66
N GLY A 79 8.57 -8.28 4.62
CA GLY A 79 7.45 -7.41 4.25
C GLY A 79 6.92 -7.68 2.85
N ARG A 80 7.82 -7.83 1.86
CA ARG A 80 7.44 -8.20 0.49
C ARG A 80 6.77 -9.57 0.40
N ARG A 81 7.24 -10.56 1.19
CA ARG A 81 6.61 -11.88 1.29
C ARG A 81 5.20 -11.79 1.90
N ALA A 82 5.05 -11.06 3.00
CA ALA A 82 3.77 -10.84 3.64
C ALA A 82 2.76 -10.16 2.69
N LEU A 83 3.18 -9.12 1.97
CA LEU A 83 2.35 -8.46 0.97
C LEU A 83 1.87 -9.42 -0.13
N ARG A 84 2.75 -10.28 -0.65
CA ARG A 84 2.36 -11.25 -1.69
C ARG A 84 1.30 -12.24 -1.19
N GLN A 85 1.45 -12.75 0.03
CA GLN A 85 0.46 -13.65 0.63
C GLN A 85 -0.87 -12.94 0.87
N ALA A 86 -0.81 -11.71 1.39
CA ALA A 86 -2.00 -10.92 1.66
C ALA A 86 -2.78 -10.56 0.38
N LYS A 87 -2.10 -10.30 -0.75
CA LYS A 87 -2.77 -10.06 -2.03
C LYS A 87 -3.69 -11.20 -2.45
N GLY A 88 -3.28 -12.46 -2.22
CA GLY A 88 -4.13 -13.63 -2.48
C GLY A 88 -5.39 -13.62 -1.62
N ARG A 89 -5.24 -13.35 -0.32
CA ARG A 89 -6.36 -13.25 0.63
C ARG A 89 -7.31 -12.11 0.33
N VAL A 90 -6.78 -10.95 -0.05
CA VAL A 90 -7.59 -9.79 -0.47
C VAL A 90 -8.38 -10.11 -1.73
N TRP A 91 -7.78 -10.82 -2.69
CA TRP A 91 -8.46 -11.22 -3.92
C TRP A 91 -9.59 -12.23 -3.66
N GLU A 92 -9.32 -13.22 -2.81
CA GLU A 92 -10.33 -14.19 -2.36
C GLU A 92 -11.51 -13.49 -1.68
N LEU A 93 -11.23 -12.62 -0.70
CA LEU A 93 -12.25 -11.84 -0.01
C LEU A 93 -13.01 -10.90 -0.97
N PHE A 94 -12.33 -10.25 -1.90
CA PHE A 94 -12.98 -9.39 -2.90
C PHE A 94 -13.96 -10.20 -3.74
N ARG A 95 -13.57 -11.39 -4.21
CA ARG A 95 -14.46 -12.25 -5.00
C ARG A 95 -15.72 -12.64 -4.22
N GLU A 96 -15.58 -12.94 -2.92
CA GLU A 96 -16.69 -13.29 -2.05
C GLU A 96 -17.61 -12.09 -1.76
N LEU A 97 -17.04 -10.93 -1.43
CA LEU A 97 -17.81 -9.73 -1.10
C LEU A 97 -18.60 -9.17 -2.28
N PHE A 98 -18.16 -9.43 -3.51
CA PHE A 98 -18.76 -8.89 -4.73
C PHE A 98 -19.29 -9.99 -5.68
N GLU A 99 -19.56 -11.19 -5.17
CA GLU A 99 -20.00 -12.34 -5.99
C GLU A 99 -21.33 -12.04 -6.72
N ASP A 100 -22.25 -11.36 -6.05
CA ASP A 100 -23.55 -10.95 -6.61
C ASP A 100 -23.40 -9.85 -7.67
N GLU A 101 -22.50 -8.89 -7.47
CA GLU A 101 -22.22 -7.81 -8.43
C GLU A 101 -21.47 -8.33 -9.66
N LEU A 102 -20.53 -9.26 -9.46
CA LEU A 102 -19.77 -9.90 -10.53
C LEU A 102 -20.65 -10.85 -11.37
N SER A 103 -21.63 -11.52 -10.76
CA SER A 103 -22.57 -12.41 -11.45
C SER A 103 -23.68 -11.65 -12.20
N ARG A 104 -24.01 -10.43 -11.77
CA ARG A 104 -25.01 -9.56 -12.40
C ARG A 104 -24.48 -8.68 -13.54
N ALA A 105 -23.17 -8.64 -13.79
CA ALA A 105 -22.59 -7.80 -14.82
C ALA A 105 -22.84 -8.38 -16.23
N PRO A 106 -23.60 -7.71 -17.13
CA PRO A 106 -23.66 -8.12 -18.53
C PRO A 106 -22.35 -7.72 -19.22
N GLY A 107 -21.51 -8.69 -19.57
CA GLY A 107 -20.57 -8.64 -20.70
C GLY A 107 -19.56 -7.48 -20.82
N ASN A 108 -19.35 -6.64 -19.80
CA ASN A 108 -18.40 -5.52 -19.85
C ASN A 108 -17.56 -5.48 -18.56
N GLY A 109 -16.71 -6.48 -18.38
CA GLY A 109 -15.67 -6.46 -17.33
C GLY A 109 -14.66 -5.33 -17.58
N PRO A 110 -13.97 -4.83 -16.53
CA PRO A 110 -12.99 -3.76 -16.69
C PRO A 110 -11.88 -4.19 -17.65
N ALA A 111 -11.54 -3.32 -18.59
CA ALA A 111 -10.47 -3.56 -19.57
C ALA A 111 -9.17 -3.96 -18.86
N PRO A 112 -8.41 -4.93 -19.40
CA PRO A 112 -7.15 -5.36 -18.79
C PRO A 112 -6.21 -4.16 -18.67
N VAL A 113 -5.71 -3.93 -17.44
CA VAL A 113 -4.65 -2.96 -17.15
C VAL A 113 -3.53 -3.15 -18.17
N GLY A 114 -3.33 -2.09 -18.97
CA GLY A 114 -2.51 -2.13 -20.18
C GLY A 114 -1.13 -2.73 -19.94
N LYS A 115 -0.76 -3.66 -20.80
CA LYS A 115 0.63 -4.05 -21.02
C LYS A 115 1.43 -2.77 -21.30
N SER A 116 2.42 -2.48 -20.46
CA SER A 116 3.40 -1.44 -20.72
C SER A 116 3.98 -1.65 -22.13
N LYS A 117 3.67 -0.74 -23.05
CA LYS A 117 4.45 -0.57 -24.28
C LYS A 117 5.79 0.01 -23.88
N ILE A 118 6.77 -0.86 -23.64
CA ILE A 118 8.18 -0.49 -23.73
C ILE A 118 8.63 -1.03 -25.09
N HIS A 119 8.61 -0.17 -26.11
CA HIS A 119 9.53 -0.33 -27.22
C HIS A 119 9.69 0.98 -28.00
N ARG A 120 10.98 1.35 -28.11
CA ARG A 120 11.64 2.21 -29.12
C ARG A 120 11.38 3.71 -29.07
N GLU A 121 12.39 4.42 -28.57
CA GLU A 121 13.07 5.41 -29.41
C GLU A 121 14.54 5.54 -28.98
N GLU A 122 15.40 4.79 -29.65
CA GLU A 122 16.83 5.08 -29.84
C GLU A 122 17.01 5.23 -31.34
N ARG A 123 17.27 6.45 -31.80
CA ARG A 123 18.00 6.85 -33.03
C ARG A 123 17.74 8.34 -33.29
N ARG A 124 18.62 9.19 -32.79
CA ARG A 124 19.51 10.08 -33.57
C ARG A 124 20.41 10.85 -32.63
#